data_AF-A0A916LWA6-F1
#
_entry.id   AF-A0A916LWA6-F1
#
_cell.length_a   1.000
_cell.length_b   1.000
_cell.length_c   1.000
_cell.angle_alpha   90.00
_cell.angle_beta   90.00
_cell.angle_gamma   90.00
#
_symmetry.space_group_name_H-M   'P 1'
#
loop_
_entity.id
_entity.type
_entity.pdbx_description
1 polymer ?
#
loop_
_entity_poly.entity_id
_entity_poly.type
_entity_poly.pdbx_seq_one_letter_code
_entity_poly.pdbx_strand_id
1 'polypeptide(L)'
;MTFELSTLLLVLLLAVILAVYNQRQASALRGVERLVQDFVAMQIRDRRTRHIEGLATRIDPLDWLARQVSAELEQPVSISEVMRVVPEIRAVELRASSGQRVIVSTLPKSDILRFDHRLRAAGKQKNAAERVASFASRPLLGKSRWGWGVQTIERVMSQTQEFFDLEAEAVAERLGLKWDKPSRLWFHVVK
;
A
#
# COMPACT_ATOMS: atom_id res chain seq x y z
N MET A 1 60.52 43.12 -1.31
CA MET A 1 59.78 42.79 -0.07
C MET A 1 58.41 43.48 0.03
N THR A 2 58.29 44.81 -0.12
CA THR A 2 56.99 45.51 -0.05
C THR A 2 56.02 45.15 -1.17
N PHE A 3 56.52 44.95 -2.41
CA PHE A 3 55.71 44.53 -3.56
C PHE A 3 55.16 43.09 -3.46
N GLU A 4 55.88 42.17 -2.80
CA GLU A 4 55.41 40.78 -2.62
C GLU A 4 54.38 40.68 -1.49
N LEU A 5 54.56 41.49 -0.44
CA LEU A 5 53.57 41.63 0.63
C LEU A 5 52.26 42.24 0.12
N SER A 6 52.33 43.22 -0.80
CA SER A 6 51.13 43.84 -1.37
C SER A 6 50.38 42.90 -2.33
N THR A 7 51.08 42.10 -3.14
CA THR A 7 50.44 41.11 -4.01
C THR A 7 49.80 39.98 -3.21
N LEU A 8 50.46 39.46 -2.18
CA LEU A 8 49.87 38.46 -1.27
C LEU A 8 48.63 38.99 -0.55
N LEU A 9 48.68 40.23 -0.08
CA LEU A 9 47.52 40.87 0.56
C LEU A 9 46.35 40.99 -0.43
N LEU A 10 46.61 41.38 -1.67
CA LEU A 10 45.59 41.49 -2.72
C LEU A 10 44.96 40.14 -3.06
N VAL A 11 45.76 39.08 -3.18
CA VAL A 11 45.28 37.71 -3.42
C VAL A 11 44.45 37.20 -2.24
N LEU A 12 44.87 37.48 -1.00
CA LEU A 12 44.13 37.10 0.19
C LEU A 12 42.79 37.84 0.29
N LEU A 13 42.77 39.13 -0.05
CA LEU A 13 41.55 39.93 -0.08
C LEU A 13 40.58 39.43 -1.16
N LEU A 14 41.09 39.07 -2.34
CA LEU A 14 40.30 38.45 -3.41
C LEU A 14 39.71 37.10 -2.98
N ALA A 15 40.51 36.25 -2.31
CA ALA A 15 40.04 34.95 -1.80
C ALA A 15 38.93 35.10 -0.75
N VAL A 16 39.05 36.09 0.15
CA VAL A 16 38.00 36.40 1.14
C VAL A 16 36.73 36.89 0.44
N ILE A 17 36.84 37.77 -0.56
CA ILE A 17 35.68 38.25 -1.33
C ILE A 17 34.98 37.07 -2.02
N LEU A 18 35.74 36.19 -2.68
CA LEU A 18 35.22 35.00 -3.35
C LEU A 18 34.52 34.05 -2.35
N ALA A 19 35.11 33.83 -1.18
CA ALA A 19 34.52 32.98 -0.14
C ALA A 19 33.18 33.53 0.36
N VAL A 20 33.10 34.84 0.62
CA VAL A 20 31.85 35.50 1.06
C VAL A 20 30.79 35.43 -0.05
N TYR A 21 31.16 35.66 -1.31
CA TYR A 21 30.23 35.56 -2.44
C TYR A 21 29.71 34.14 -2.61
N ASN A 22 30.58 33.13 -2.54
CA ASN A 22 30.21 31.73 -2.69
C ASN A 22 29.31 31.28 -1.54
N GLN A 23 29.58 31.71 -0.29
CA GLN A 23 28.70 31.43 0.84
C GLN A 23 27.29 32.04 0.65
N ARG A 24 27.21 33.27 0.13
CA ARG A 24 25.93 33.91 -0.19
C ARG A 24 25.19 33.16 -1.30
N GLN A 25 25.88 32.77 -2.38
CA GLN A 25 25.28 31.98 -3.46
C GLN A 25 24.79 30.61 -2.98
N ALA A 26 25.58 29.90 -2.17
CA ALA A 26 25.18 28.62 -1.58
C ALA A 26 23.94 28.77 -0.68
N SER A 27 23.84 29.86 0.09
CA SER A 27 22.66 30.13 0.90
C SER A 27 21.41 30.42 0.05
N ALA A 28 21.57 31.14 -1.07
CA ALA A 28 20.49 31.39 -2.02
C ALA A 28 20.03 30.10 -2.70
N LEU A 29 20.96 29.22 -3.10
CA LEU A 29 20.66 27.92 -3.70
C LEU A 29 19.87 27.01 -2.73
N ARG A 30 20.23 26.99 -1.45
CA ARG A 30 19.44 26.28 -0.42
C ARG A 30 18.04 26.86 -0.25
N GLY A 31 17.89 28.18 -0.36
CA GLY A 31 16.59 28.83 -0.36
C GLY A 31 15.72 28.38 -1.54
N VAL A 32 16.30 28.33 -2.73
CA VAL A 32 15.64 27.82 -3.95
C VAL A 32 15.28 26.34 -3.83
N GLU A 33 16.19 25.51 -3.31
CA GLU A 33 15.93 24.08 -3.09
C GLU A 33 14.69 23.84 -2.22
N ARG A 34 14.55 24.58 -1.11
CA ARG A 34 13.37 24.48 -0.23
C ARG A 34 12.09 24.90 -0.95
N LEU A 35 12.12 26.01 -1.69
CA LEU A 35 10.96 26.46 -2.46
C LEU A 35 10.54 25.43 -3.52
N VAL A 36 11.51 24.80 -4.18
CA VAL A 36 11.26 23.73 -5.14
C VAL A 36 10.67 22.51 -4.45
N GLN A 37 11.21 22.09 -3.31
CA GLN A 37 10.68 20.97 -2.53
C GLN A 37 9.24 21.23 -2.08
N ASP A 38 8.96 22.42 -1.56
CA ASP A 38 7.62 22.83 -1.10
C ASP A 38 6.63 22.87 -2.27
N PHE A 39 7.05 23.40 -3.42
CA PHE A 39 6.22 23.43 -4.62
C PHE A 39 5.90 22.03 -5.13
N VAL A 40 6.88 21.13 -5.18
CA VAL A 40 6.67 19.73 -5.58
C VAL A 40 5.77 19.01 -4.58
N ALA A 41 5.97 19.20 -3.28
CA ALA A 41 5.11 18.62 -2.25
C ALA A 41 3.66 19.12 -2.37
N MET A 42 3.48 20.41 -2.66
CA MET A 42 2.17 21.01 -2.93
C MET A 42 1.52 20.40 -4.17
N GLN A 43 2.25 20.24 -5.28
CA GLN A 43 1.72 19.61 -6.49
C GLN A 43 1.29 18.16 -6.24
N ILE A 44 2.11 17.38 -5.54
CA ILE A 44 1.75 15.99 -5.19
C ILE A 44 0.49 15.97 -4.34
N ARG A 45 0.39 16.84 -3.34
CA ARG A 45 -0.79 16.94 -2.48
C ARG A 45 -2.05 17.31 -3.25
N ASP A 46 -1.94 18.28 -4.16
CA ASP A 46 -3.05 18.75 -4.98
C ASP A 46 -3.54 17.63 -5.93
N ARG A 47 -2.61 16.94 -6.62
CA ARG A 47 -2.95 15.77 -7.46
C ARG A 47 -3.66 14.68 -6.66
N ARG A 48 -3.15 14.34 -5.46
CA ARG A 48 -3.78 13.34 -4.58
C ARG A 48 -5.15 13.78 -4.09
N THR A 49 -5.34 15.05 -3.74
CA THR A 49 -6.62 15.59 -3.28
C THR A 49 -7.67 15.53 -4.40
N ARG A 50 -7.31 15.96 -5.62
CA ARG A 50 -8.17 15.86 -6.80
C ARG A 50 -8.54 14.42 -7.17
N HIS A 51 -7.63 13.46 -6.98
CA HIS A 51 -7.92 12.05 -7.23
C HIS A 51 -8.93 11.48 -6.23
N ILE A 52 -8.88 11.91 -4.96
CA ILE A 52 -9.83 11.49 -3.92
C ILE A 52 -11.25 11.97 -4.23
N GLU A 53 -11.39 13.18 -4.77
CA GLU A 53 -12.68 13.76 -5.13
C GLU A 53 -13.43 12.90 -6.17
N GLY A 54 -14.43 12.14 -5.70
CA GLY A 54 -15.24 11.24 -6.52
C GLY A 54 -14.67 9.85 -6.74
N LEU A 55 -13.54 9.50 -6.10
CA LEU A 55 -12.92 8.17 -6.21
C LEU A 55 -13.87 7.06 -5.78
N ALA A 56 -14.54 7.26 -4.64
CA ALA A 56 -15.48 6.30 -4.07
C ALA A 56 -16.64 5.98 -5.04
N THR A 57 -17.10 6.97 -5.81
CA THR A 57 -18.21 6.78 -6.76
C THR A 57 -17.76 6.13 -8.07
N ARG A 58 -16.52 6.37 -8.50
CA ARG A 58 -15.99 5.92 -9.81
C ARG A 58 -15.42 4.50 -9.78
N ILE A 59 -14.89 4.06 -8.64
CA ILE A 59 -14.25 2.75 -8.53
C ILE A 59 -15.28 1.69 -8.18
N ASP A 60 -15.44 0.69 -9.06
CA ASP A 60 -16.06 -0.58 -8.69
C ASP A 60 -15.06 -1.43 -7.87
N PRO A 61 -15.36 -1.77 -6.61
CA PRO A 61 -14.51 -2.58 -5.75
C PRO A 61 -14.11 -3.93 -6.35
N LEU A 62 -15.04 -4.65 -6.99
CA LEU A 62 -14.78 -6.01 -7.45
C LEU A 62 -13.88 -5.99 -8.69
N ASP A 63 -14.15 -5.08 -9.62
CA ASP A 63 -13.33 -4.90 -10.81
C ASP A 63 -11.93 -4.38 -10.48
N TRP A 64 -11.81 -3.50 -9.47
CA TRP A 64 -10.50 -3.05 -9.02
C TRP A 64 -9.70 -4.21 -8.44
N LEU A 65 -10.28 -5.00 -7.53
CA LEU A 65 -9.61 -6.16 -6.93
C LEU A 65 -9.27 -7.23 -7.98
N ALA A 66 -10.16 -7.46 -8.95
CA ALA A 66 -9.95 -8.41 -10.04
C ALA A 66 -8.73 -8.02 -10.88
N ARG A 67 -8.59 -6.72 -11.19
CA ARG A 67 -7.41 -6.19 -11.90
C ARG A 67 -6.12 -6.39 -11.11
N GLN A 68 -6.13 -6.12 -9.81
CA GLN A 68 -4.95 -6.29 -8.96
C GLN A 68 -4.48 -7.75 -8.91
N VAL A 69 -5.42 -8.70 -8.77
CA VAL A 69 -5.12 -10.14 -8.73
C VAL A 69 -4.67 -10.64 -10.10
N SER A 70 -5.36 -10.25 -11.16
CA SER A 70 -5.14 -10.77 -12.52
C SER A 70 -3.79 -10.38 -13.11
N ALA A 71 -3.21 -9.25 -12.70
CA ALA A 71 -1.96 -8.75 -13.28
C ALA A 71 -0.74 -9.68 -13.06
N GLU A 72 -0.81 -10.68 -12.17
CA GLU A 72 0.25 -11.68 -11.95
C GLU A 72 -0.20 -13.12 -12.18
N LEU A 73 -1.45 -13.34 -12.60
CA LEU A 73 -1.96 -14.67 -12.92
C LEU A 73 -1.88 -14.95 -14.42
N GLU A 74 -1.56 -16.19 -14.77
CA GLU A 74 -1.59 -16.66 -16.16
C GLU A 74 -2.99 -16.56 -16.78
N GLN A 75 -4.03 -16.67 -15.94
CA GLN A 75 -5.42 -16.54 -16.34
C GLN A 75 -6.08 -15.42 -15.52
N PRO A 76 -6.72 -14.44 -16.17
CA PRO A 76 -7.39 -13.36 -15.47
C PRO A 76 -8.54 -13.91 -14.61
N VAL A 77 -8.63 -13.37 -13.41
CA VAL A 77 -9.66 -13.74 -12.42
C VAL A 77 -10.69 -12.62 -12.36
N SER A 78 -11.93 -12.95 -12.69
CA SER A 78 -13.09 -12.10 -12.45
C SER A 78 -13.68 -12.45 -11.07
N ILE A 79 -13.86 -11.45 -10.22
CA ILE A 79 -14.48 -11.61 -8.90
C ILE A 79 -15.99 -11.43 -9.06
N SER A 80 -16.77 -12.41 -8.60
CA SER A 80 -18.22 -12.42 -8.73
C SER A 80 -18.92 -11.94 -7.46
N GLU A 81 -18.42 -12.30 -6.28
CA GLU A 81 -19.09 -11.98 -5.01
C GLU A 81 -18.12 -11.81 -3.83
N VAL A 82 -18.57 -11.02 -2.86
CA VAL A 82 -17.95 -10.90 -1.53
C VAL A 82 -18.53 -11.97 -0.63
N MET A 83 -17.70 -12.90 -0.18
CA MET A 83 -18.13 -14.01 0.69
C MET A 83 -18.28 -13.56 2.14
N ARG A 84 -17.27 -12.84 2.66
CA ARG A 84 -17.27 -12.27 4.00
C ARG A 84 -16.13 -11.27 4.18
N VAL A 85 -16.30 -10.40 5.17
CA VAL A 85 -15.27 -9.47 5.67
C VAL A 85 -14.78 -9.97 7.02
N VAL A 86 -13.48 -9.94 7.25
CA VAL A 86 -12.82 -10.34 8.50
C VAL A 86 -12.03 -9.16 9.06
N PRO A 87 -12.66 -8.29 9.85
CA PRO A 87 -12.04 -7.05 10.34
C PRO A 87 -10.79 -7.28 11.20
N GLU A 88 -10.74 -8.36 12.00
CA GLU A 88 -9.64 -8.65 12.94
C GLU A 88 -8.27 -8.70 12.25
N ILE A 89 -8.22 -9.25 11.05
CA ILE A 89 -7.00 -9.36 10.24
C ILE A 89 -7.08 -8.54 8.96
N ARG A 90 -8.00 -7.56 8.95
CA ARG A 90 -8.20 -6.62 7.86
C ARG A 90 -8.29 -7.32 6.50
N ALA A 91 -9.06 -8.40 6.45
CA ALA A 91 -9.15 -9.26 5.27
C ALA A 91 -10.57 -9.29 4.70
N VAL A 92 -10.66 -9.52 3.39
CA VAL A 92 -11.91 -9.83 2.70
C VAL A 92 -11.75 -11.14 1.95
N GLU A 93 -12.72 -12.03 2.07
CA GLU A 93 -12.82 -13.26 1.28
C GLU A 93 -13.80 -13.02 0.14
N LEU A 94 -13.34 -13.31 -1.07
CA LEU A 94 -14.04 -13.08 -2.33
C LEU A 94 -14.12 -14.41 -3.06
N ARG A 95 -15.15 -14.58 -3.90
CA ARG A 95 -15.25 -15.70 -4.82
C ARG A 95 -15.08 -15.20 -6.24
N ALA A 96 -14.24 -15.91 -6.98
CA ALA A 96 -14.08 -15.74 -8.41
C ALA A 96 -15.18 -16.45 -9.19
N SER A 97 -15.47 -15.99 -10.40
CA SER A 97 -16.38 -16.64 -11.35
C SER A 97 -15.94 -18.07 -11.71
N SER A 98 -14.64 -18.36 -11.60
CA SER A 98 -14.07 -19.71 -11.75
C SER A 98 -14.29 -20.63 -10.55
N GLY A 99 -14.90 -20.12 -9.46
CA GLY A 99 -15.11 -20.83 -8.20
C GLY A 99 -13.94 -20.75 -7.21
N GLN A 100 -12.78 -20.25 -7.63
CA GLN A 100 -11.63 -20.02 -6.76
C GLN A 100 -11.95 -18.97 -5.68
N ARG A 101 -11.30 -19.07 -4.52
CA ARG A 101 -11.44 -18.08 -3.45
C ARG A 101 -10.24 -17.17 -3.43
N VAL A 102 -10.48 -15.87 -3.34
CA VAL A 102 -9.44 -14.85 -3.27
C VAL A 102 -9.56 -14.16 -1.92
N ILE A 103 -8.49 -14.21 -1.14
CA ILE A 103 -8.42 -13.52 0.15
C ILE A 103 -7.49 -12.32 -0.02
N VAL A 104 -8.00 -11.13 0.27
CA VAL A 104 -7.23 -9.88 0.19
C VAL A 104 -7.02 -9.36 1.59
N SER A 105 -5.77 -9.07 1.97
CA SER A 105 -5.43 -8.58 3.31
C SER A 105 -4.22 -7.67 3.28
N THR A 106 -4.10 -6.80 4.29
CA THR A 106 -2.87 -6.06 4.58
C THR A 106 -1.80 -6.93 5.25
N LEU A 107 -2.15 -8.15 5.70
CA LEU A 107 -1.27 -9.06 6.40
C LEU A 107 -0.70 -10.15 5.50
N PRO A 108 0.55 -10.57 5.72
CA PRO A 108 1.14 -11.66 4.96
C PRO A 108 0.52 -13.02 5.30
N LYS A 109 0.75 -14.00 4.43
CA LYS A 109 0.26 -15.38 4.55
C LYS A 109 0.49 -15.99 5.94
N SER A 110 1.65 -15.74 6.55
CA SER A 110 2.01 -16.28 7.86
C SER A 110 1.06 -15.83 8.97
N ASP A 111 0.62 -14.59 8.94
CA ASP A 111 -0.27 -14.04 9.98
C ASP A 111 -1.71 -14.50 9.77
N ILE A 112 -2.14 -14.67 8.52
CA ILE A 112 -3.42 -15.31 8.21
C ILE A 112 -3.41 -16.78 8.68
N LEU A 113 -2.31 -17.51 8.48
CA LEU A 113 -2.18 -18.89 8.99
C LEU A 113 -2.22 -18.94 10.52
N ARG A 114 -1.63 -17.97 11.23
CA ARG A 114 -1.72 -17.86 12.69
C ARG A 114 -3.15 -17.59 13.14
N PHE A 115 -3.86 -16.70 12.45
CA PHE A 115 -5.29 -16.47 12.68
C PHE A 115 -6.12 -17.74 12.46
N ASP A 116 -5.94 -18.42 11.33
CA ASP A 116 -6.60 -19.70 11.02
C ASP A 116 -6.30 -20.77 12.07
N HIS A 117 -5.07 -20.81 12.61
CA HIS A 117 -4.70 -21.74 13.68
C HIS A 117 -5.47 -21.46 14.98
N ARG A 118 -5.61 -20.18 15.37
CA ARG A 118 -6.41 -19.76 16.53
C ARG A 118 -7.88 -20.13 16.35
N LEU A 119 -8.44 -19.90 15.15
CA LEU A 119 -9.81 -20.30 14.83
C LEU A 119 -10.03 -21.82 14.96
N ARG A 120 -9.09 -22.64 14.47
CA ARG A 120 -9.16 -24.11 14.58
C ARG A 120 -9.07 -24.60 16.03
N ALA A 121 -8.25 -23.93 16.86
CA ALA A 121 -8.09 -24.27 18.27
C ALA A 121 -9.35 -23.97 19.11
N ALA A 122 -10.21 -23.04 18.66
CA ALA A 122 -11.43 -22.64 19.36
C ALA A 122 -12.55 -23.70 19.39
N GLY A 123 -12.35 -24.90 18.80
CA GLY A 123 -13.20 -26.08 19.01
C GLY A 123 -14.44 -26.18 18.12
N LYS A 124 -14.87 -27.43 17.83
CA LYS A 124 -16.09 -27.74 17.07
C LYS A 124 -17.33 -27.51 17.95
N GLN A 125 -18.23 -26.67 17.46
CA GLN A 125 -19.47 -26.35 18.14
C GLN A 125 -20.67 -27.14 17.57
N LYS A 126 -21.64 -27.46 18.43
CA LYS A 126 -22.63 -28.54 18.30
C LYS A 126 -24.02 -28.09 17.83
N ASN A 127 -24.37 -26.80 17.87
CA ASN A 127 -25.74 -26.32 17.67
C ASN A 127 -25.93 -25.36 16.46
N ALA A 128 -27.18 -25.10 16.06
CA ALA A 128 -27.50 -24.35 14.84
C ALA A 128 -26.98 -22.90 14.82
N ALA A 129 -27.10 -22.16 15.93
CA ALA A 129 -26.50 -20.84 16.09
C ALA A 129 -24.96 -20.90 15.96
N GLU A 130 -24.38 -21.99 16.47
CA GLU A 130 -22.96 -22.24 16.38
C GLU A 130 -22.51 -22.65 14.97
N ARG A 131 -23.41 -23.16 14.10
CA ARG A 131 -23.12 -23.37 12.67
C ARG A 131 -23.02 -22.05 11.90
N VAL A 132 -23.82 -21.05 12.24
CA VAL A 132 -23.70 -19.71 11.65
C VAL A 132 -22.41 -19.05 12.13
N ALA A 133 -22.10 -19.16 13.42
CA ALA A 133 -20.79 -18.80 13.95
C ALA A 133 -19.65 -19.59 13.29
N SER A 134 -19.87 -20.87 12.93
CA SER A 134 -18.89 -21.70 12.24
C SER A 134 -18.55 -21.21 10.85
N PHE A 135 -19.51 -20.58 10.15
CA PHE A 135 -19.26 -19.95 8.85
C PHE A 135 -18.35 -18.73 9.00
N ALA A 136 -18.61 -17.90 10.02
CA ALA A 136 -17.75 -16.77 10.37
C ALA A 136 -16.36 -17.21 10.84
N SER A 137 -16.23 -18.38 11.49
CA SER A 137 -14.97 -18.91 12.02
C SER A 137 -14.26 -19.93 11.12
N ARG A 138 -14.66 -20.07 9.84
CA ARG A 138 -13.91 -20.93 8.90
C ARG A 138 -12.51 -20.37 8.64
N PRO A 139 -11.47 -21.21 8.56
CA PRO A 139 -10.16 -20.78 8.09
C PRO A 139 -10.22 -20.15 6.70
N LEU A 140 -9.53 -19.05 6.49
CA LEU A 140 -9.48 -18.32 5.23
C LEU A 140 -8.70 -19.08 4.17
N LEU A 141 -7.50 -19.57 4.50
CA LEU A 141 -6.61 -20.27 3.58
C LEU A 141 -6.96 -21.76 3.42
N GLY A 142 -8.19 -22.13 3.77
CA GLY A 142 -8.71 -23.50 3.66
C GLY A 142 -8.19 -24.43 4.75
N LYS A 143 -8.20 -25.75 4.47
CA LYS A 143 -7.83 -26.78 5.46
C LYS A 143 -6.32 -26.99 5.59
N SER A 144 -5.52 -26.38 4.72
CA SER A 144 -4.08 -26.59 4.73
C SER A 144 -3.47 -25.98 6.00
N ARG A 145 -2.72 -26.80 6.75
CA ARG A 145 -2.00 -26.35 7.96
C ARG A 145 -0.84 -25.42 7.61
N TRP A 146 -0.27 -25.59 6.42
CA TRP A 146 0.92 -24.88 5.95
C TRP A 146 0.63 -23.96 4.75
N GLY A 147 -0.65 -23.85 4.35
CA GLY A 147 -1.04 -23.07 3.16
C GLY A 147 -0.57 -23.66 1.82
N TRP A 148 -0.36 -24.98 1.75
CA TRP A 148 -0.21 -25.71 0.48
C TRP A 148 -1.39 -25.43 -0.45
N GLY A 149 -1.11 -25.20 -1.73
CA GLY A 149 -2.14 -24.90 -2.75
C GLY A 149 -2.62 -23.44 -2.78
N VAL A 150 -2.02 -22.56 -1.97
CA VAL A 150 -2.32 -21.12 -1.95
C VAL A 150 -1.26 -20.35 -2.73
N GLN A 151 -1.67 -19.78 -3.86
CA GLN A 151 -0.85 -18.83 -4.60
C GLN A 151 -0.98 -17.45 -3.93
N THR A 152 0.15 -16.81 -3.66
CA THR A 152 0.19 -15.48 -3.01
C THR A 152 0.80 -14.48 -3.97
N ILE A 153 0.08 -13.39 -4.17
CA ILE A 153 0.46 -12.25 -5.01
C ILE A 153 0.61 -11.05 -4.09
N GLU A 154 1.70 -10.32 -4.27
CA GLU A 154 1.98 -9.13 -3.48
C GLU A 154 1.80 -7.89 -4.37
N ARG A 155 1.00 -6.93 -3.91
CA ARG A 155 0.89 -5.63 -4.55
C ARG A 155 1.45 -4.56 -3.63
N VAL A 156 2.55 -3.96 -4.06
CA VAL A 156 3.19 -2.86 -3.35
C VAL A 156 2.92 -1.56 -4.10
N MET A 157 2.68 -0.48 -3.36
CA MET A 157 2.45 0.86 -3.90
C MET A 157 3.55 1.30 -4.89
N SER A 158 4.82 0.96 -4.61
CA SER A 158 5.95 1.31 -5.49
C SER A 158 5.93 0.59 -6.84
N GLN A 159 5.16 -0.48 -7.00
CA GLN A 159 5.13 -1.34 -8.19
C GLN A 159 3.82 -1.20 -8.99
N THR A 160 2.79 -0.63 -8.39
CA THR A 160 1.46 -0.49 -9.02
C THR A 160 1.29 0.91 -9.60
N GLN A 161 0.83 1.87 -8.78
CA GLN A 161 0.47 3.22 -9.22
C GLN A 161 0.55 4.23 -8.06
N GLU A 162 0.72 5.52 -8.38
CA GLU A 162 0.84 6.64 -7.42
C GLU A 162 -0.33 6.72 -6.41
N PHE A 163 -1.51 6.24 -6.81
CA PHE A 163 -2.75 6.33 -6.03
C PHE A 163 -3.21 5.00 -5.42
N PHE A 164 -2.39 3.94 -5.49
CA PHE A 164 -2.76 2.60 -5.01
C PHE A 164 -3.32 2.62 -3.58
N ASP A 165 -2.68 3.37 -2.67
CA ASP A 165 -3.08 3.44 -1.26
C ASP A 165 -4.46 4.12 -1.08
N LEU A 166 -4.75 5.14 -1.88
CA LEU A 166 -6.03 5.85 -1.86
C LEU A 166 -7.15 5.01 -2.47
N GLU A 167 -6.87 4.32 -3.57
CA GLU A 167 -7.82 3.43 -4.24
C GLU A 167 -8.13 2.22 -3.38
N ALA A 168 -7.10 1.61 -2.78
CA ALA A 168 -7.26 0.52 -1.84
C ALA A 168 -8.14 0.92 -0.66
N GLU A 169 -7.94 2.13 -0.10
CA GLU A 169 -8.78 2.61 1.00
C GLU A 169 -10.23 2.82 0.56
N ALA A 170 -10.46 3.46 -0.58
CA ALA A 170 -11.81 3.66 -1.12
C ALA A 170 -12.53 2.32 -1.39
N VAL A 171 -11.79 1.33 -1.90
CA VAL A 171 -12.30 -0.04 -2.08
C VAL A 171 -12.61 -0.70 -0.74
N ALA A 172 -11.73 -0.58 0.26
CA ALA A 172 -11.94 -1.14 1.59
C ALA A 172 -13.21 -0.58 2.24
N GLU A 173 -13.37 0.75 2.22
CA GLU A 173 -14.53 1.43 2.82
C GLU A 173 -15.83 0.95 2.18
N ARG A 174 -15.87 0.79 0.84
CA ARG A 174 -17.04 0.25 0.13
C ARG A 174 -17.34 -1.20 0.47
N LEU A 175 -16.33 -1.96 0.88
CA LEU A 175 -16.49 -3.34 1.36
C LEU A 175 -16.80 -3.41 2.87
N GLY A 176 -16.94 -2.27 3.56
CA GLY A 176 -17.18 -2.23 5.01
C GLY A 176 -15.95 -2.58 5.84
N LEU A 177 -14.76 -2.35 5.29
CA LEU A 177 -13.46 -2.62 5.90
C LEU A 177 -12.61 -1.34 5.95
N LYS A 178 -11.59 -1.32 6.81
CA LYS A 178 -10.60 -0.23 6.86
C LYS A 178 -9.20 -0.80 6.71
N TRP A 179 -8.48 -0.41 5.67
CA TRP A 179 -7.09 -0.81 5.44
C TRP A 179 -6.08 0.23 5.91
N ASP A 180 -6.54 1.45 6.21
CA ASP A 180 -5.76 2.60 6.66
C ASP A 180 -4.67 3.02 5.65
N LYS A 181 -5.03 3.15 4.36
CA LYS A 181 -4.12 3.52 3.26
C LYS A 181 -2.92 2.58 3.15
N PRO A 182 -3.15 1.33 2.74
CA PRO A 182 -2.12 0.31 2.76
C PRO A 182 -1.04 0.62 1.72
N SER A 183 0.23 0.56 2.13
CA SER A 183 1.37 0.55 1.18
C SER A 183 1.53 -0.78 0.47
N ARG A 184 0.85 -1.82 0.96
CA ARG A 184 0.90 -3.19 0.46
C ARG A 184 -0.41 -3.94 0.69
N LEU A 185 -0.82 -4.72 -0.31
CA LEU A 185 -1.87 -5.73 -0.18
C LEU A 185 -1.35 -7.10 -0.61
N TRP A 186 -1.82 -8.13 0.09
CA TRP A 186 -1.59 -9.52 -0.22
C TRP A 186 -2.85 -10.14 -0.77
N PHE A 187 -2.73 -10.82 -1.89
CA PHE A 187 -3.80 -11.55 -2.54
C PHE A 187 -3.49 -13.04 -2.48
N HIS A 188 -4.30 -13.80 -1.77
CA HIS A 188 -4.15 -15.25 -1.62
C HIS A 188 -5.24 -15.95 -2.43
N VAL A 189 -4.83 -16.59 -3.52
CA VAL A 189 -5.73 -17.38 -4.37
C VAL A 189 -5.69 -18.83 -3.87
N VAL A 190 -6.85 -19.30 -3.43
CA VAL A 190 -7.07 -20.66 -2.94
C VAL A 190 -7.88 -21.41 -4.00
N LYS A 191 -7.24 -22.43 -4.59
CA LYS A 191 -7.87 -23.35 -5.53
C LYS A 191 -8.78 -24.34 -4.81
#